data_AF-X1FKU1-F1
#
_entry.id   AF-X1FKU1-F1
#
_cell.length_a   1.000
_cell.length_b   1.000
_cell.length_c   1.000
_cell.angle_alpha   90.00
_cell.angle_beta   90.00
_cell.angle_gamma   90.00
#
_symmetry.space_group_name_H-M   'P 1'
#
loop_
_entity.id
_entity.type
_entity.pdbx_description
1 polymer ?
#
loop_
_entity_poly.entity_id
_entity_poly.type
_entity_poly.pdbx_seq_one_letter_code
_entity_poly.pdbx_strand_id
1 'polypeptide(L)'
;ASLIRKMRGRTLRKLGIDRLSVTELTSYVTEGHRYIFEDVPMSLVPIASMAQGYGVSVRGMESIIRLACIIHRTDYWKRGRTLRKLGIDRLSVTELTSYVTEGHREY
;
A
#
# COMPACT_ATOMS: atom_id res chain seq x y z
N ALA A 1 32.08 0.28 20.61
CA ALA A 1 31.71 -1.10 20.18
C ALA A 1 30.69 -1.78 21.13
N SER A 2 29.62 -1.09 21.58
CA SER A 2 28.64 -1.67 22.54
C SER A 2 27.19 -1.74 22.03
N LEU A 3 26.88 -1.33 20.79
CA LEU A 3 25.50 -1.33 20.28
C LEU A 3 25.08 -2.57 19.48
N ILE A 4 26.01 -3.44 19.05
CA ILE A 4 25.69 -4.57 18.15
C ILE A 4 25.30 -5.86 18.91
N ARG A 5 25.52 -5.95 20.23
CA ARG A 5 25.27 -7.20 20.99
C ARG A 5 23.85 -7.33 21.59
N LYS A 6 22.96 -6.34 21.45
CA LYS A 6 21.65 -6.29 22.15
C LYS A 6 20.43 -6.70 21.30
N MET A 7 20.63 -7.37 20.16
CA MET A 7 19.55 -7.78 19.24
C MET A 7 19.50 -9.28 18.91
N ARG A 8 20.02 -10.15 19.79
CA ARG A 8 19.77 -11.60 19.69
C ARG A 8 18.73 -12.01 20.74
N GLY A 9 17.54 -12.41 20.30
CA GLY A 9 16.57 -13.16 21.12
C GLY A 9 15.32 -12.41 21.64
N ARG A 10 14.83 -11.36 20.97
CA ARG A 10 13.52 -10.77 21.34
C ARG A 10 12.39 -11.43 20.56
N THR A 11 11.94 -12.59 21.05
CA THR A 11 10.72 -13.24 20.56
C THR A 11 9.51 -12.41 21.01
N LEU A 12 8.52 -12.28 20.12
CA LEU A 12 7.32 -11.43 20.25
C LEU A 12 6.53 -11.59 21.57
N ARG A 13 6.66 -12.74 22.27
CA ARG A 13 6.01 -13.02 23.57
C ARG A 13 6.29 -12.00 24.67
N LYS A 14 7.46 -11.33 24.66
CA LYS A 14 7.80 -10.33 25.70
C LYS A 14 7.23 -8.93 25.44
N LEU A 15 6.58 -8.71 24.28
CA LEU A 15 5.92 -7.43 23.97
C LEU A 15 4.47 -7.35 24.47
N GLY A 16 3.99 -8.33 25.24
CA GLY A 16 2.67 -8.26 25.85
C GLY A 16 1.50 -8.45 24.88
N ILE A 17 1.73 -9.02 23.69
CA ILE A 17 0.69 -9.35 22.70
C ILE A 17 0.07 -10.73 22.98
N ASP A 18 -0.08 -11.11 24.25
CA ASP A 18 -0.69 -12.39 24.64
C ASP A 18 -2.10 -12.20 25.27
N ARG A 19 -2.61 -10.97 25.38
CA ARG A 19 -3.93 -10.69 26.02
C ARG A 19 -4.75 -9.59 25.34
N LEU A 20 -4.72 -9.49 24.01
CA LEU A 20 -5.80 -8.75 23.35
C LEU A 20 -7.06 -9.61 23.39
N SER A 21 -8.10 -9.12 24.06
CA SER A 21 -9.39 -9.80 24.05
C SER A 21 -9.89 -9.92 22.62
N VAL A 22 -10.63 -10.99 22.29
CA VAL A 22 -11.19 -11.18 20.95
C VAL A 22 -11.92 -9.91 20.51
N THR A 23 -12.64 -9.24 21.44
CA THR A 23 -13.34 -7.97 21.23
C THR A 23 -12.43 -6.80 20.82
N GLU A 24 -11.24 -6.66 21.42
CA GLU A 24 -10.26 -5.64 21.03
C GLU A 24 -9.63 -5.95 19.68
N LEU A 25 -9.36 -7.23 19.39
CA LEU A 25 -8.93 -7.64 18.05
C LEU A 25 -10.01 -7.33 17.01
N THR A 26 -11.29 -7.56 17.32
CA THR A 26 -12.39 -7.20 16.42
C THR A 26 -12.48 -5.69 16.26
N SER A 27 -12.30 -4.90 17.33
CA SER A 27 -12.33 -3.43 17.28
C SER A 27 -11.19 -2.85 16.46
N TYR A 28 -9.97 -3.40 16.55
CA TYR A 28 -8.86 -3.03 15.67
C TYR A 28 -9.12 -3.42 14.22
N VAL A 29 -9.77 -4.56 13.97
CA VAL A 29 -10.18 -4.92 12.62
C VAL A 29 -11.26 -3.95 12.12
N THR A 30 -12.19 -3.51 12.98
CA THR A 30 -13.26 -2.56 12.63
C THR A 30 -12.85 -1.10 12.50
N GLU A 31 -11.94 -0.62 13.34
CA GLU A 31 -11.32 0.71 13.22
C GLU A 31 -10.23 0.71 12.13
N GLY A 32 -9.53 -0.42 11.98
CA GLY A 32 -8.56 -0.70 10.93
C GLY A 32 -9.15 -0.75 9.52
N HIS A 33 -10.48 -0.81 9.41
CA HIS A 33 -11.18 -0.59 8.14
C HIS A 33 -10.79 0.74 7.50
N ARG A 34 -10.52 1.80 8.29
CA ARG A 34 -10.22 3.15 7.75
C ARG A 34 -8.90 3.18 6.97
N TYR A 35 -7.86 2.54 7.50
CA TYR A 35 -6.58 2.39 6.80
C TYR A 35 -6.75 1.59 5.51
N ILE A 36 -7.60 0.54 5.50
CA ILE A 36 -7.88 -0.21 4.28
C ILE A 36 -8.74 0.60 3.30
N PHE A 37 -9.69 1.41 3.79
CA PHE A 37 -10.62 2.20 2.98
C PHE A 37 -9.97 3.38 2.27
N GLU A 38 -9.00 4.04 2.90
CA GLU A 38 -8.26 5.15 2.30
C GLU A 38 -6.96 4.66 1.65
N ASP A 39 -6.10 3.91 2.36
CA ASP A 39 -4.77 3.58 1.84
C ASP A 39 -4.84 2.62 0.66
N VAL A 40 -5.74 1.63 0.63
CA VAL A 40 -5.78 0.70 -0.51
C VAL A 40 -6.15 1.40 -1.82
N PRO A 41 -7.27 2.13 -1.95
CA PRO A 41 -7.61 2.81 -3.19
C PRO A 41 -6.76 4.07 -3.48
N MET A 42 -6.25 4.77 -2.46
CA MET A 42 -5.60 6.08 -2.62
C MET A 42 -4.07 6.04 -2.62
N SER A 43 -3.44 5.00 -2.06
CA SER A 43 -1.97 4.86 -2.09
C SER A 43 -1.55 3.54 -2.75
N LEU A 44 -2.10 2.40 -2.32
CA LEU A 44 -1.64 1.08 -2.75
C LEU A 44 -1.96 0.78 -4.22
N VAL A 45 -3.19 1.04 -4.67
CA VAL A 45 -3.60 0.87 -6.08
C VAL A 45 -2.82 1.80 -7.02
N PRO A 46 -2.66 3.11 -6.74
CA PRO A 46 -1.82 3.99 -7.57
C PRO A 46 -0.37 3.52 -7.67
N ILE A 47 0.27 3.17 -6.55
CA ILE A 47 1.66 2.72 -6.54
C ILE A 47 1.82 1.40 -7.30
N ALA A 48 0.91 0.44 -7.09
CA ALA A 48 0.93 -0.82 -7.83
C ALA A 48 0.68 -0.61 -9.33
N SER A 49 -0.21 0.32 -9.69
CA SER A 49 -0.45 0.70 -11.08
C SER A 49 0.78 1.36 -11.72
N MET A 50 1.52 2.19 -10.98
CA MET A 50 2.78 2.79 -11.45
C MET A 50 3.83 1.71 -11.69
N ALA A 51 4.01 0.81 -10.73
CA ALA A 51 4.95 -0.30 -10.83
C ALA A 51 4.65 -1.19 -12.04
N GLN A 52 3.39 -1.55 -12.28
CA GLN A 52 2.99 -2.29 -13.48
C GLN A 52 3.32 -1.53 -14.78
N GLY A 53 3.06 -0.22 -14.84
CA GLY A 53 3.37 0.61 -16.01
C GLY A 53 4.86 0.65 -16.37
N TYR A 54 5.73 0.50 -15.36
CA TYR A 54 7.19 0.51 -15.52
C TYR A 54 7.85 -0.87 -15.40
N GLY A 55 7.06 -1.96 -15.43
CA GLY A 55 7.59 -3.32 -15.42
C GLY A 55 8.17 -3.81 -14.08
N VAL A 56 7.83 -3.17 -12.97
CA VAL A 56 8.26 -3.55 -11.61
C VAL A 56 7.23 -4.52 -11.00
N SER A 57 7.71 -5.68 -10.53
CA SER A 57 6.87 -6.68 -9.87
C SER A 57 6.47 -6.24 -8.45
N VAL A 58 5.17 -6.27 -8.16
CA VAL A 58 4.58 -5.85 -6.88
C VAL A 58 3.60 -6.89 -6.31
N ARG A 59 3.90 -8.18 -6.49
CA ARG A 59 3.03 -9.32 -6.10
C ARG A 59 2.52 -9.28 -4.67
N GLY A 60 3.35 -8.80 -3.73
CA GLY A 60 2.94 -8.62 -2.33
C GLY A 60 1.81 -7.59 -2.19
N MET A 61 1.94 -6.44 -2.87
CA MET A 61 0.93 -5.38 -2.85
C MET A 61 -0.35 -5.84 -3.55
N GLU A 62 -0.25 -6.50 -4.70
CA GLU A 62 -1.41 -7.05 -5.42
C GLU A 62 -2.21 -8.03 -4.55
N SER A 63 -1.53 -8.85 -3.75
CA SER A 63 -2.16 -9.79 -2.84
C SER A 63 -2.95 -9.06 -1.73
N ILE A 64 -2.37 -7.99 -1.17
CA ILE A 64 -3.03 -7.16 -0.16
C ILE A 64 -4.26 -6.44 -0.76
N ILE A 65 -4.11 -5.85 -1.95
CA ILE A 65 -5.23 -5.20 -2.68
C ILE A 65 -6.36 -6.22 -2.90
N ARG A 66 -6.02 -7.45 -3.29
CA ARG A 66 -7.00 -8.50 -3.56
C ARG A 66 -7.75 -8.93 -2.30
N LEU A 67 -7.05 -9.09 -1.17
CA LEU A 67 -7.67 -9.36 0.12
C LEU A 67 -8.64 -8.22 0.52
N ALA A 68 -8.21 -6.97 0.35
CA ALA A 68 -9.06 -5.81 0.61
C ALA A 68 -10.32 -5.80 -0.28
N CYS A 69 -10.18 -6.12 -1.57
CA CYS A 69 -11.33 -6.23 -2.47
C CYS A 69 -12.35 -7.29 -2.01
N ILE A 70 -11.86 -8.43 -1.51
CA ILE A 70 -12.72 -9.54 -1.03
C ILE A 70 -13.44 -9.13 0.26
N ILE A 71 -12.70 -8.65 1.25
CA ILE A 71 -13.24 -8.25 2.56
C ILE A 71 -14.32 -7.18 2.38
N HIS A 72 -14.10 -6.22 1.47
CA HIS A 72 -15.00 -5.09 1.26
C HIS A 72 -15.97 -5.25 0.08
N ARG A 73 -15.97 -6.40 -0.59
CA ARG A 73 -16.79 -6.64 -1.80
C ARG A 73 -16.73 -5.50 -2.81
N THR A 74 -15.56 -4.88 -2.95
CA THR A 74 -15.34 -3.67 -3.74
C THR A 74 -14.14 -3.87 -4.63
N ASP A 75 -14.27 -3.60 -5.93
CA ASP A 75 -13.15 -3.65 -6.86
C ASP A 75 -12.34 -2.34 -6.78
N TYR A 76 -11.25 -2.36 -6.01
CA TYR A 76 -10.38 -1.20 -5.85
C TYR A 76 -9.56 -0.87 -7.09
N TRP A 77 -9.37 -1.77 -8.05
CA TRP A 77 -8.78 -1.42 -9.35
C TRP A 77 -9.75 -0.58 -10.18
N LYS A 78 -11.03 -0.93 -10.14
CA LYS A 78 -12.09 -0.14 -10.77
C LYS A 78 -12.40 1.16 -10.02
N ARG A 79 -12.23 1.23 -8.71
CA ARG A 79 -12.53 2.45 -7.92
C ARG A 79 -11.34 3.40 -7.74
N GLY A 80 -10.14 2.87 -7.55
CA GLY A 80 -8.93 3.63 -7.22
C GLY A 80 -8.33 4.39 -8.40
N ARG A 81 -7.30 5.19 -8.13
CA ARG A 81 -6.57 5.93 -9.17
C ARG A 81 -5.52 5.02 -9.79
N THR A 82 -5.58 4.85 -11.11
CA THR A 82 -4.60 4.11 -11.90
C THR A 82 -3.91 5.07 -12.85
N LEU A 83 -2.72 4.72 -13.35
CA LEU A 83 -2.00 5.54 -14.35
C LEU A 83 -2.92 5.97 -15.52
N ARG A 84 -3.71 5.01 -16.04
CA ARG A 84 -4.69 5.24 -17.10
C ARG A 84 -5.76 6.28 -16.74
N LYS A 85 -6.26 6.26 -15.50
CA LYS A 85 -7.27 7.23 -15.03
C LYS A 85 -6.67 8.60 -14.76
N LEU A 86 -5.38 8.65 -14.46
CA LEU A 86 -4.61 9.87 -14.29
C LEU A 86 -4.09 10.43 -15.63
N GLY A 87 -4.26 9.71 -16.76
CA GLY A 87 -3.82 10.17 -18.08
C GLY A 87 -2.29 10.22 -18.25
N ILE A 88 -1.57 9.45 -17.43
CA ILE A 88 -0.09 9.43 -17.38
C ILE A 88 0.49 8.05 -17.70
N ASP A 89 -0.32 7.12 -18.20
CA ASP A 89 0.10 5.76 -18.58
C ASP A 89 1.04 5.71 -19.80
N ARG A 90 1.13 6.79 -20.56
CA ARG A 90 2.04 6.90 -21.72
C ARG A 90 3.36 7.61 -21.42
N LEU A 91 3.55 8.12 -20.20
CA LEU A 91 4.81 8.79 -19.84
C LEU A 91 5.90 7.77 -19.55
N SER A 92 7.06 7.96 -20.16
CA SER A 92 8.31 7.36 -19.68
C SER A 92 8.62 7.82 -18.25
N VAL A 93 9.53 7.12 -17.57
CA VAL A 93 9.96 7.47 -16.21
C VAL A 93 10.51 8.90 -16.17
N THR A 94 11.26 9.29 -17.19
CA THR A 94 11.85 10.63 -17.29
C THR A 94 10.77 11.70 -17.45
N GLU A 95 9.84 11.52 -18.39
CA GLU A 95 8.74 12.46 -18.60
C GLU A 95 7.82 12.57 -17.38
N LEU A 96 7.56 11.44 -16.69
CA LEU A 96 6.79 11.46 -15.44
C LEU A 96 7.54 12.23 -14.35
N THR A 97 8.85 12.03 -14.23
CA THR A 97 9.69 12.72 -13.24
C THR A 97 9.69 14.22 -13.51
N SER A 98 9.95 14.64 -14.76
CA SER A 98 9.86 16.05 -15.17
C SER A 98 8.47 16.62 -14.90
N TYR A 99 7.40 15.91 -15.27
CA TYR A 99 6.03 16.37 -15.03
C TYR A 99 5.73 16.61 -13.54
N VAL A 100 6.18 15.71 -12.66
CA VAL A 100 5.99 15.85 -11.20
C VAL A 100 6.86 16.94 -10.61
N THR A 101 8.06 17.17 -11.15
CA THR A 101 8.99 18.21 -10.68
C THR A 101 8.61 19.61 -11.17
N GLU A 102 8.17 19.74 -12.42
CA GLU A 102 7.97 21.02 -13.10
C GLU A 102 6.49 21.46 -13.11
N GLY A 103 5.55 20.53 -12.89
CA GLY A 103 4.13 20.82 -12.77
C GLY A 103 3.39 21.09 -14.09
N HIS A 104 4.06 20.96 -15.24
CA HIS A 104 3.48 21.15 -16.57
C HIS A 104 4.00 20.10 -17.56
N ARG A 105 3.24 19.84 -18.63
CA ARG A 105 3.65 18.98 -19.76
C ARG A 105 3.97 19.88 -20.94
N GLU A 106 5.17 19.75 -21.50
CA GLU A 106 5.44 20.25 -22.85
C GLU A 106 4.69 19.34 -23.84
N TYR A 107 3.90 19.95 -24.73
CA TYR A 107 3.03 19.28 -25.71
C TYR A 107 3.68 19.22 -27.09
#